data_AF-A0A536PAY9-F1
#
_entry.id   AF-A0A536PAY9-F1
#
_cell.length_a   1.000
_cell.length_b   1.000
_cell.length_c   1.000
_cell.angle_alpha   90.00
_cell.angle_beta   90.00
_cell.angle_gamma   90.00
#
_symmetry.space_group_name_H-M   'P 1'
#
loop_
_entity.id
_entity.type
_entity.pdbx_description
1 polymer ?
#
loop_
_entity_poly.entity_id
_entity_poly.type
_entity_poly.pdbx_seq_one_letter_code
_entity_poly.pdbx_strand_id
1 'polypeptide(L)'
;MSIPITKPALGEEEARAPFDSIKSGWVTQGPKVAEFEKAVAAYVGARHGVATTSCTTGLHLALASLGVGPGDEVIVPSFTFIASANAILYTGATVVFCEIDPRTY
;
A
#
# COMPACT_ATOMS: atom_id res chain seq x y z
N MET A 1 25.20 16.43 16.58
CA MET A 1 24.96 15.59 15.38
C MET A 1 23.55 15.05 15.50
N SER A 2 22.67 15.29 14.53
CA SER A 2 21.27 14.83 14.55
C SER A 2 21.15 13.58 13.66
N ILE A 3 20.61 12.49 14.21
CA ILE A 3 20.37 11.25 13.46
C ILE A 3 18.87 11.18 13.18
N PRO A 4 18.42 11.23 11.90
CA PRO A 4 17.00 11.19 11.57
C PRO A 4 16.42 9.78 11.75
N ILE A 5 15.13 9.70 12.12
CA ILE A 5 14.40 8.43 12.19
C ILE A 5 14.28 7.80 10.78
N THR A 6 14.02 8.62 9.77
CA THR A 6 13.89 8.18 8.37
C THR A 6 14.59 9.15 7.43
N LYS A 7 15.36 8.61 6.48
CA LYS A 7 15.91 9.35 5.34
C LYS A 7 15.60 8.59 4.05
N PRO A 8 14.74 9.12 3.16
CA PRO A 8 14.42 8.45 1.90
C PRO A 8 15.65 8.27 1.00
N ALA A 9 15.69 7.15 0.27
CA ALA A 9 16.65 6.94 -0.81
C ALA A 9 16.10 7.59 -2.08
N LEU A 10 16.69 8.72 -2.48
CA LEU A 10 16.30 9.49 -3.67
C LEU A 10 17.57 9.89 -4.42
N GLY A 11 18.02 9.05 -5.34
CA GLY A 11 19.16 9.28 -6.22
C GLY A 11 18.78 9.95 -7.53
N GLU A 12 19.72 9.96 -8.47
CA GLU A 12 19.53 10.53 -9.82
C GLU A 12 18.43 9.80 -10.61
N GLU A 13 18.30 8.48 -10.44
CA GLU A 13 17.26 7.69 -11.11
C GLU A 13 15.86 8.08 -10.61
N GLU A 14 15.67 8.17 -9.29
CA GLU A 14 14.41 8.60 -8.69
C GLU A 14 14.07 10.05 -9.05
N ALA A 15 15.07 10.93 -9.22
CA ALA A 15 14.86 12.32 -9.64
C ALA A 15 14.48 12.42 -11.14
N ARG A 16 15.04 11.55 -11.99
CA ARG A 16 14.78 11.53 -13.43
C ARG A 16 13.38 11.00 -13.77
N ALA A 17 12.92 9.96 -13.09
CA ALA A 17 11.62 9.33 -13.37
C ALA A 17 10.41 10.30 -13.40
N PRO A 18 10.21 11.20 -12.42
CA PRO A 18 9.14 12.19 -12.48
C PRO A 18 9.40 13.25 -13.56
N PHE A 19 10.65 13.64 -13.80
CA PHE A 19 10.99 14.59 -14.87
C PHE A 19 10.57 14.06 -16.25
N ASP A 20 10.87 12.80 -16.55
CA ASP A 20 10.52 12.16 -17.81
C ASP A 20 9.00 12.06 -17.98
N SER A 21 8.28 11.71 -16.90
CA SER A 21 6.81 11.68 -16.89
C SER A 21 6.22 13.06 -17.18
N ILE A 22 6.73 14.11 -16.55
CA ILE A 22 6.32 15.50 -16.81
C ILE A 22 6.63 15.91 -18.25
N LYS A 23 7.82 15.60 -18.76
CA LYS A 23 8.21 15.94 -20.14
C LYS A 23 7.38 15.22 -21.20
N SER A 24 6.90 14.00 -20.90
CA SER A 24 6.01 13.26 -21.79
C SER A 24 4.59 13.82 -21.86
N GLY A 25 4.20 14.69 -20.91
CA GLY A 25 2.82 15.18 -20.75
C GLY A 25 1.90 14.20 -20.02
N TRP A 26 2.38 13.00 -19.68
CA TRP A 26 1.61 11.97 -18.99
C TRP A 26 1.87 12.00 -17.48
N VAL A 27 1.15 12.87 -16.76
CA VAL A 27 1.39 13.15 -15.33
C VAL A 27 0.46 12.40 -14.36
N THR A 28 -0.51 11.65 -14.87
CA THR A 28 -1.42 10.82 -14.08
C THR A 28 -1.19 9.33 -14.37
N GLN A 29 -2.17 8.46 -14.09
CA GLN A 29 -2.06 7.03 -14.38
C GLN A 29 -1.75 6.77 -15.85
N GLY A 30 -0.68 6.03 -16.14
CA GLY A 30 -0.11 5.93 -17.48
C GLY A 30 0.89 4.82 -17.71
N PRO A 31 1.67 4.88 -18.80
CA PRO A 31 2.63 3.85 -19.18
C PRO A 31 3.63 3.51 -18.07
N LYS A 32 4.12 4.52 -17.34
CA LYS A 32 5.04 4.33 -16.21
C LYS A 32 4.42 3.59 -15.03
N VAL A 33 3.11 3.79 -14.78
CA VAL A 33 2.37 3.02 -13.78
C VAL A 33 2.22 1.57 -14.22
N ALA A 34 1.86 1.32 -15.48
CA ALA A 34 1.74 -0.04 -16.01
C ALA A 34 3.08 -0.80 -16.04
N GLU A 35 4.19 -0.09 -16.29
CA GLU A 35 5.55 -0.63 -16.16
C GLU A 35 5.84 -1.02 -14.72
N PHE A 36 5.56 -0.13 -13.77
CA PHE A 36 5.74 -0.37 -12.34
C PHE A 36 4.90 -1.56 -11.84
N GLU A 37 3.62 -1.64 -12.22
CA GLU A 37 2.72 -2.73 -11.87
C GLU A 37 3.26 -4.10 -12.31
N LYS A 38 3.76 -4.19 -13.55
CA LYS A 38 4.38 -5.42 -14.07
C LYS A 38 5.65 -5.77 -13.32
N ALA A 39 6.51 -4.78 -13.06
CA ALA A 39 7.77 -4.99 -12.35
C ALA A 39 7.54 -5.47 -10.92
N VAL A 40 6.63 -4.85 -10.19
CA VAL A 40 6.28 -5.25 -8.82
C VAL A 40 5.64 -6.63 -8.79
N ALA A 41 4.69 -6.92 -9.69
CA ALA A 41 4.07 -8.24 -9.78
C ALA A 41 5.12 -9.34 -10.00
N ALA A 42 6.06 -9.12 -10.93
CA ALA A 42 7.16 -10.04 -11.17
C ALA A 42 8.07 -10.19 -9.94
N TYR A 43 8.42 -9.08 -9.28
CA TYR A 43 9.29 -9.08 -8.10
C TYR A 43 8.71 -9.89 -6.94
N VAL A 44 7.40 -9.79 -6.68
CA VAL A 44 6.73 -10.50 -5.58
C VAL A 44 6.19 -11.88 -6.00
N GLY A 45 6.34 -12.27 -7.27
CA GLY A 45 5.84 -13.54 -7.81
C GLY A 45 4.31 -13.61 -7.97
N ALA A 46 3.64 -12.46 -8.05
CA ALA A 46 2.20 -12.38 -8.27
C ALA A 46 1.86 -12.41 -9.77
N ARG A 47 0.67 -12.92 -10.12
CA ARG A 47 0.16 -12.90 -11.50
C ARG A 47 -0.14 -11.49 -12.00
N HIS A 48 -0.59 -10.62 -11.10
CA HIS A 48 -1.00 -9.25 -11.40
C HIS A 48 -0.50 -8.29 -10.32
N GLY A 49 -0.30 -7.03 -10.70
CA GLY A 49 0.00 -5.92 -9.80
C GLY A 49 -0.92 -4.76 -10.13
N VAL A 50 -1.39 -4.05 -9.11
CA VAL A 50 -2.26 -2.87 -9.25
C VAL A 50 -1.69 -1.76 -8.37
N ALA A 51 -1.28 -0.66 -8.98
CA ALA A 51 -0.76 0.48 -8.27
C ALA A 51 -1.92 1.32 -7.71
N THR A 52 -1.82 1.69 -6.44
CA THR A 52 -2.79 2.55 -5.76
C THR A 52 -2.10 3.80 -5.22
N THR A 53 -2.88 4.76 -4.75
CA THR A 53 -2.37 6.02 -4.20
C THR A 53 -1.71 5.85 -2.83
N SER A 54 -1.99 4.77 -2.11
CA SER A 54 -1.42 4.44 -0.80
C SER A 54 -1.66 2.98 -0.42
N CYS A 55 -0.91 2.48 0.55
CA CYS A 55 -1.17 1.17 1.15
C CYS A 55 -2.57 1.06 1.76
N THR A 56 -3.11 2.15 2.35
CA THR A 56 -4.47 2.18 2.90
C THR A 56 -5.51 1.93 1.80
N THR A 57 -5.36 2.60 0.65
CA THR A 57 -6.23 2.38 -0.52
C THR A 57 -6.06 0.98 -1.08
N GLY A 58 -4.84 0.44 -1.08
CA GLY A 58 -4.57 -0.94 -1.49
C GLY A 58 -5.31 -1.96 -0.61
N LEU A 59 -5.21 -1.84 0.72
CA LEU A 59 -5.91 -2.69 1.66
C LEU A 59 -7.44 -2.57 1.51
N HIS A 60 -7.95 -1.34 1.39
CA HIS A 60 -9.39 -1.11 1.23
C HIS A 60 -9.91 -1.76 -0.07
N LEU A 61 -9.23 -1.57 -1.20
CA LEU A 61 -9.61 -2.18 -2.47
C LEU A 61 -9.50 -3.71 -2.43
N ALA A 62 -8.51 -4.26 -1.74
CA ALA A 62 -8.37 -5.71 -1.56
C ALA A 62 -9.58 -6.28 -0.79
N LEU A 63 -9.96 -5.66 0.33
CA LEU A 63 -11.12 -6.09 1.12
C LEU A 63 -12.43 -5.94 0.34
N ALA A 64 -12.64 -4.79 -0.32
CA ALA A 64 -13.82 -4.56 -1.15
C ALA A 64 -13.92 -5.57 -2.30
N SER A 65 -12.79 -5.93 -2.92
CA SER A 65 -12.75 -6.93 -4.00
C SER A 65 -13.07 -8.35 -3.52
N LEU A 66 -12.84 -8.64 -2.23
CA LEU A 66 -13.25 -9.89 -1.59
C LEU A 66 -14.72 -9.89 -1.16
N GLY A 67 -15.42 -8.75 -1.29
CA GLY A 67 -16.81 -8.61 -0.88
C GLY A 67 -17.02 -8.36 0.61
N VAL A 68 -15.96 -8.01 1.35
CA VAL A 68 -16.03 -7.69 2.78
C VAL A 68 -16.90 -6.45 2.99
N GLY A 69 -17.84 -6.51 3.91
CA GLY A 69 -18.77 -5.41 4.19
C GLY A 69 -19.49 -5.51 5.54
N PRO A 70 -20.63 -4.80 5.69
CA PRO A 70 -21.40 -4.82 6.93
C PRO A 70 -21.82 -6.23 7.35
N GLY A 71 -21.55 -6.56 8.61
CA GLY A 71 -21.81 -7.90 9.18
C GLY A 71 -20.60 -8.84 9.16
N ASP A 72 -19.55 -8.52 8.40
CA ASP A 72 -18.29 -9.25 8.44
C ASP A 72 -17.37 -8.77 9.56
N GLU A 73 -16.54 -9.68 10.05
CA GLU A 73 -15.47 -9.40 11.00
C GLU A 73 -14.11 -9.66 10.36
N VAL A 74 -13.16 -8.74 10.54
CA VAL A 74 -11.78 -8.90 10.06
C VAL A 74 -10.80 -8.71 11.22
N ILE A 75 -9.93 -9.70 11.39
CA ILE A 75 -8.97 -9.75 12.49
C ILE A 75 -7.69 -9.00 12.11
N VAL A 76 -7.18 -8.17 13.03
CA VAL A 76 -5.86 -7.52 12.92
C VAL A 76 -5.11 -7.61 14.25
N PRO A 77 -3.75 -7.58 14.25
CA PRO A 77 -2.98 -7.49 15.48
C PRO A 77 -3.30 -6.21 16.29
N SER A 78 -3.28 -6.30 17.62
CA SER A 78 -3.45 -5.16 18.53
C SER A 78 -2.33 -4.13 18.38
N PHE A 79 -1.14 -4.56 17.97
CA PHE A 79 0.02 -3.71 17.69
C PHE A 79 0.31 -3.65 16.18
N THR A 80 -0.25 -2.64 15.51
CA THR A 80 -0.09 -2.37 14.07
C THR A 80 -0.22 -0.87 13.77
N PHE A 81 0.04 -0.47 12.53
CA PHE A 81 -0.28 0.88 12.06
C PHE A 81 -1.79 1.03 11.82
N ILE A 82 -2.36 2.18 12.17
CA ILE A 82 -3.83 2.43 12.14
C ILE A 82 -4.48 2.15 10.77
N ALA A 83 -3.73 2.28 9.68
CA ALA A 83 -4.24 2.01 8.33
C ALA A 83 -4.83 0.60 8.17
N SER A 84 -4.29 -0.40 8.89
CA SER A 84 -4.81 -1.78 8.86
C SER A 84 -6.27 -1.86 9.33
N ALA A 85 -6.59 -1.21 10.45
CA ALA A 85 -7.95 -1.16 10.99
C ALA A 85 -8.86 -0.24 10.17
N ASN A 86 -8.35 0.93 9.75
CA ASN A 86 -9.14 1.89 8.98
C ASN A 86 -9.61 1.33 7.63
N ALA A 87 -8.77 0.54 6.95
CA ALA A 87 -9.13 -0.08 5.68
C ALA A 87 -10.35 -1.02 5.80
N ILE A 88 -10.49 -1.70 6.94
CA ILE A 88 -11.64 -2.55 7.27
C ILE A 88 -12.87 -1.69 7.56
N LEU A 89 -12.71 -0.67 8.40
CA LEU A 89 -13.83 0.23 8.74
C LEU A 89 -14.40 0.95 7.50
N TYR A 90 -13.58 1.25 6.50
CA TYR A 90 -14.03 1.86 5.25
C TYR A 90 -14.96 0.95 4.42
N THR A 91 -14.91 -0.38 4.59
CA THR A 91 -15.88 -1.28 3.96
C THR A 91 -17.19 -1.41 4.74
N GLY A 92 -17.23 -0.91 5.98
CA GLY A 92 -18.35 -1.08 6.92
C GLY A 92 -18.28 -2.38 7.73
N ALA A 93 -17.21 -3.17 7.60
CA ALA A 93 -16.97 -4.34 8.42
C ALA A 93 -16.49 -3.98 9.84
N THR A 94 -16.54 -4.96 10.73
CA THR A 94 -16.10 -4.82 12.13
C THR A 94 -14.65 -5.26 12.29
N VAL A 95 -13.84 -4.44 12.96
CA VAL A 95 -12.46 -4.77 13.31
C VAL A 95 -12.44 -5.58 14.59
N VAL A 96 -11.75 -6.73 14.56
CA VAL A 96 -11.50 -7.55 15.74
C VAL A 96 -10.00 -7.55 16.03
N PHE A 97 -9.60 -7.03 17.19
CA PHE A 97 -8.19 -7.02 17.59
C PHE A 97 -7.77 -8.34 18.21
N CYS A 98 -6.61 -8.84 17.80
CA CYS A 98 -5.95 -10.02 18.36
C CYS A 98 -4.62 -9.63 19.00
N GLU A 99 -4.36 -10.12 20.21
CA GLU A 99 -3.16 -9.73 20.97
C GLU A 99 -1.87 -10.30 20.37
N ILE A 100 -0.76 -9.60 20.57
CA ILE A 100 0.55 -9.98 20.02
C ILE A 100 1.34 -10.93 20.93
N ASP A 101 2.32 -11.64 20.37
CA ASP A 101 3.32 -12.38 21.14
C ASP A 101 4.47 -11.43 21.56
N PRO A 102 4.70 -11.19 22.86
CA PRO A 102 5.74 -10.27 23.34
C PRO A 102 7.18 -10.73 23.08
N ARG A 103 7.39 -11.93 22.51
CA ARG A 103 8.72 -12.39 22.09
C ARG A 103 9.09 -11.93 20.68
N THR A 104 8.11 -11.52 19.89
CA THR A 104 8.30 -11.10 18.50
C THR A 104 7.90 -9.64 18.24
N TYR A 105 7.46 -8.94 19.28
CA TYR A 105 7.05 -7.53 19.30
C TYR A 105 7.48 -6.89 20.62
#